data_AF-A0A3D2UW13-F1
#
_entry.id   AF-A0A3D2UW13-F1
#
_cell.length_a   1.000
_cell.length_b   1.000
_cell.length_c   1.000
_cell.angle_alpha   90.00
_cell.angle_beta   90.00
_cell.angle_gamma   90.00
#
_symmetry.space_group_name_H-M   'P 1'
#
loop_
_entity.id
_entity.type
_entity.pdbx_description
1 polymer ?
#
loop_
_entity_poly.entity_id
_entity_poly.type
_entity_poly.pdbx_seq_one_letter_code
_entity_poly.pdbx_strand_id
1 'polypeptide(L)'
;SQKFTPDLLIFPGNNSLQGLFARFSVPHIGIFTGIILTIAMVVFIAKNKPTNITINTIGIVLSLFVSPIAWTGYTLLVFPILFEEKLWKAYHWVAVCIFIVPFPIILKLFQLSNFNFVFFGWFYGWGLLILLSGTLINKKDPLSV
;
A
#
# COMPACT_ATOMS: atom_id res chain seq x y z
N SER A 1 18.31 -22.19 17.84
CA SER A 1 17.09 -21.91 17.07
C SER A 1 17.42 -20.85 16.03
N GLN A 2 17.48 -21.24 14.76
CA GLN A 2 17.61 -20.26 13.67
C GLN A 2 16.34 -19.41 13.65
N LYS A 3 16.45 -18.12 13.97
CA LYS A 3 15.35 -17.15 13.87
C LYS A 3 15.02 -16.95 12.38
N PHE A 4 14.21 -17.85 11.83
CA PHE A 4 13.59 -17.74 10.51
C PHE A 4 12.58 -16.58 10.52
N THR A 5 13.00 -15.34 10.27
CA THR A 5 12.06 -14.22 10.06
C THR A 5 12.60 -12.90 9.45
N PRO A 6 13.90 -12.50 9.53
CA PRO A 6 14.30 -11.17 9.05
C PRO A 6 14.32 -11.05 7.51
N ASP A 7 14.73 -12.10 6.80
CA ASP A 7 14.98 -12.01 5.35
C ASP A 7 13.70 -11.81 4.53
N LEU A 8 12.60 -12.44 4.93
CA LEU A 8 11.30 -12.29 4.27
C LEU A 8 10.71 -10.89 4.47
N LEU A 9 10.98 -10.25 5.61
CA LEU A 9 10.48 -8.91 5.90
C LEU A 9 11.14 -7.86 5.01
N ILE A 10 12.45 -7.99 4.78
CA ILE A 10 13.22 -7.04 3.96
C ILE A 10 13.21 -7.39 2.47
N PHE A 11 12.67 -8.54 2.08
CA PHE A 11 12.63 -8.98 0.69
C PHE A 11 11.98 -7.91 -0.21
N PRO A 12 12.61 -7.57 -1.34
CA PRO A 12 12.12 -6.52 -2.23
C PRO A 12 10.69 -6.84 -2.68
N GLY A 13 9.78 -5.88 -2.52
CA GLY A 13 8.39 -6.09 -2.86
C GLY A 13 7.50 -6.64 -1.74
N ASN A 14 8.01 -6.79 -0.51
CA ASN A 14 7.14 -6.78 0.66
C ASN A 14 6.66 -5.34 0.93
N ASN A 15 5.39 -5.09 0.61
CA ASN A 15 4.72 -3.79 0.65
C ASN A 15 4.00 -3.51 1.96
N SER A 16 4.18 -4.34 2.99
CA SER A 16 3.62 -4.06 4.30
C SER A 16 4.35 -2.92 5.00
N LEU A 17 3.67 -2.27 5.96
CA LEU A 17 4.33 -1.27 6.82
C LEU A 17 5.42 -1.94 7.65
N GLN A 18 5.19 -3.15 8.15
CA GLN A 18 6.22 -3.91 8.85
C GLN A 18 7.47 -4.12 7.97
N GLY A 19 7.30 -4.46 6.68
CA GLY A 19 8.39 -4.60 5.73
C GLY A 19 9.12 -3.28 5.45
N LEU A 20 8.40 -2.16 5.33
CA LEU A 20 9.04 -0.84 5.20
C LEU A 20 9.93 -0.52 6.41
N PHE A 21 9.39 -0.62 7.62
CA PHE A 21 10.13 -0.31 8.85
C PHE A 21 11.22 -1.34 9.17
N ALA A 22 11.09 -2.58 8.71
CA ALA A 22 12.15 -3.59 8.79
C ALA A 22 13.43 -3.15 8.06
N ARG A 23 13.30 -2.36 6.98
CA ARG A 23 14.44 -1.80 6.23
C ARG A 23 15.21 -0.73 6.99
N PHE A 24 14.60 -0.17 8.03
CA PHE A 24 15.23 0.72 9.01
C PHE A 24 15.58 -0.02 10.31
N SER A 25 15.56 -1.36 10.30
CA SER A 25 15.82 -2.21 11.47
C SER A 25 14.84 -2.04 12.63
N VAL A 26 13.64 -1.48 12.39
CA VAL A 26 12.62 -1.21 13.42
C VAL A 26 11.23 -1.76 13.06
N PRO A 27 11.09 -3.05 12.70
CA PRO A 27 9.84 -3.62 12.17
C PRO A 27 8.62 -3.46 13.10
N HIS A 28 8.83 -3.43 14.42
CA HIS A 28 7.76 -3.24 15.41
C HIS A 28 7.04 -1.90 15.24
N ILE A 29 7.73 -0.85 14.80
CA ILE A 29 7.11 0.45 14.53
C ILE A 29 6.08 0.29 13.41
N GLY A 30 6.37 -0.48 12.36
CA GLY A 30 5.42 -0.73 11.28
C GLY A 30 4.14 -1.42 11.74
N ILE A 31 4.22 -2.33 12.72
CA ILE A 31 3.05 -2.96 13.34
C ILE A 31 2.20 -1.90 14.06
N PHE A 32 2.83 -1.09 14.93
CA PHE A 32 2.12 -0.03 15.65
C PHE A 32 1.50 0.99 14.71
N THR A 33 2.23 1.42 13.67
CA THR A 33 1.71 2.32 12.64
C THR A 33 0.53 1.70 11.90
N GLY A 34 0.59 0.41 11.57
CA GLY A 34 -0.52 -0.31 10.94
C GLY A 34 -1.77 -0.37 11.81
N ILE A 35 -1.61 -0.62 13.12
CA ILE A 35 -2.73 -0.61 14.08
C ILE A 35 -3.34 0.79 14.18
N ILE A 36 -2.51 1.82 14.37
CA ILE A 36 -2.97 3.22 14.46
C ILE A 36 -3.70 3.63 13.18
N LEU A 37 -3.14 3.31 12.01
CA LEU A 37 -3.73 3.61 10.72
C LEU A 37 -5.09 2.90 10.57
N THR A 38 -5.19 1.64 10.96
CA THR A 38 -6.45 0.87 10.92
C THR A 38 -7.52 1.50 11.80
N ILE A 39 -7.19 1.82 13.06
CA ILE A 39 -8.12 2.47 13.98
C ILE A 39 -8.55 3.83 13.42
N ALA A 40 -7.60 4.62 12.92
CA ALA A 40 -7.89 5.92 12.32
C ALA A 40 -8.86 5.81 11.13
N MET A 41 -8.69 4.80 10.28
CA MET A 41 -9.57 4.57 9.13
C MET A 41 -10.95 4.04 9.53
N VAL A 42 -11.05 3.18 10.54
CA VAL A 42 -12.34 2.74 11.09
C VAL A 42 -13.11 3.94 11.66
N VAL A 43 -12.43 4.78 12.46
CA VAL A 43 -13.03 6.03 12.99
C VAL A 43 -13.43 6.97 11.86
N PHE A 44 -12.61 7.10 10.81
CA PHE A 44 -12.94 7.89 9.63
C PHE A 44 -14.21 7.38 8.92
N ILE A 45 -14.31 6.07 8.67
CA ILE A 45 -15.47 5.45 8.03
C ILE A 45 -16.72 5.67 8.88
N ALA A 46 -16.64 5.42 10.20
CA ALA A 46 -17.76 5.60 11.11
C ALA A 46 -18.27 7.05 11.16
N LYS A 47 -17.36 8.03 11.18
CA LYS A 47 -17.71 9.45 11.26
C LYS A 47 -18.24 10.02 9.96
N ASN A 48 -17.72 9.56 8.82
CA ASN A 48 -17.96 10.22 7.54
C ASN A 48 -18.85 9.44 6.58
N LYS A 49 -19.15 8.17 6.88
CA LYS A 49 -20.02 7.30 6.09
C LYS A 49 -19.74 7.37 4.57
N PRO A 50 -18.49 7.12 4.14
CA PRO A 50 -18.12 7.20 2.73
C PRO A 50 -18.81 6.10 1.90
N THR A 51 -18.74 6.20 0.57
CA THR A 51 -19.32 5.22 -0.36
C THR A 51 -18.76 3.81 -0.17
N ASN A 52 -19.50 2.78 -0.60
CA ASN A 52 -19.05 1.38 -0.52
C ASN A 52 -17.71 1.15 -1.24
N ILE A 53 -17.50 1.80 -2.39
CA ILE A 53 -16.25 1.76 -3.16
C ILE A 53 -15.08 2.27 -2.32
N THR A 54 -15.27 3.41 -1.64
CA THR A 54 -14.28 4.01 -0.74
C THR A 54 -13.95 3.08 0.41
N ILE A 55 -14.97 2.49 1.04
CA ILE A 55 -14.80 1.55 2.16
C ILE A 55 -14.01 0.33 1.71
N ASN A 56 -14.35 -0.25 0.56
CA ASN A 56 -13.67 -1.41 -0.01
C ASN A 56 -12.20 -1.10 -0.34
N THR A 57 -11.96 0.07 -0.95
CA THR A 57 -10.61 0.56 -1.26
C THR A 57 -9.75 0.68 -0.01
N ILE A 58 -10.29 1.33 1.03
CA ILE A 58 -9.61 1.46 2.32
C ILE A 58 -9.34 0.07 2.91
N GLY A 59 -10.33 -0.82 2.92
CA GLY A 59 -10.20 -2.18 3.48
C GLY A 59 -9.09 -2.99 2.81
N ILE A 60 -9.08 -3.03 1.47
CA ILE A 60 -8.05 -3.75 0.71
C ILE A 60 -6.67 -3.16 0.97
N VAL A 61 -6.50 -1.84 0.85
CA VAL A 61 -5.18 -1.21 1.04
C VAL A 61 -4.67 -1.40 2.48
N LEU A 62 -5.54 -1.24 3.48
CA LEU A 62 -5.18 -1.50 4.88
C LEU A 62 -4.78 -2.96 5.12
N SER A 63 -5.49 -3.92 4.52
CA SER A 63 -5.16 -5.33 4.67
C SER A 63 -3.73 -5.63 4.19
N LEU A 64 -3.29 -4.96 3.11
CA LEU A 64 -1.94 -5.07 2.59
C LEU A 64 -0.91 -4.37 3.48
N PHE A 65 -1.22 -3.18 3.99
CA PHE A 65 -0.32 -2.45 4.87
C PHE A 65 -0.10 -3.13 6.23
N VAL A 66 -1.13 -3.77 6.78
CA VAL A 66 -1.08 -4.41 8.10
C VAL A 66 -0.64 -5.87 8.04
N SER A 67 -0.77 -6.53 6.88
CA SER A 67 -0.26 -7.89 6.69
C SER A 67 1.24 -7.96 7.05
N PRO A 68 1.72 -9.04 7.70
CA PRO A 68 3.16 -9.20 7.92
C PRO A 68 3.95 -9.29 6.61
N ILE A 69 3.33 -9.88 5.57
CA ILE A 69 3.93 -10.09 4.25
C ILE A 69 2.92 -9.69 3.19
N ALA A 70 3.22 -8.63 2.43
CA ALA A 70 2.38 -8.15 1.34
C ALA A 70 3.16 -8.12 0.02
N TRP A 71 3.26 -9.28 -0.63
CA TRP A 71 3.97 -9.40 -1.89
C TRP A 71 3.38 -8.54 -3.00
N THR A 72 4.21 -8.19 -3.98
CA THR A 72 3.84 -7.36 -5.14
C THR A 72 2.63 -7.91 -5.88
N GLY A 73 2.49 -9.24 -6.00
CA GLY A 73 1.31 -9.85 -6.62
C GLY A 73 -0.01 -9.53 -5.94
N TYR A 74 -0.02 -9.16 -4.66
CA TYR A 74 -1.25 -8.82 -3.94
C TYR A 74 -1.80 -7.44 -4.30
N THR A 75 -1.03 -6.58 -4.98
CA THR A 75 -1.59 -5.33 -5.51
C THR A 75 -2.64 -5.57 -6.59
N LEU A 76 -2.72 -6.79 -7.16
CA LEU A 76 -3.83 -7.19 -8.03
C LEU A 76 -5.20 -7.13 -7.33
N LEU A 77 -5.24 -7.27 -6.00
CA LEU A 77 -6.48 -7.11 -5.23
C LEU A 77 -7.07 -5.70 -5.33
N VAL A 78 -6.26 -4.72 -5.75
CA VAL A 78 -6.68 -3.34 -5.91
C VAL A 78 -7.29 -3.08 -7.30
N PHE A 79 -7.09 -3.99 -8.26
CA PHE A 79 -7.55 -3.80 -9.65
C PHE A 79 -9.08 -3.66 -9.80
N PRO A 80 -9.93 -4.41 -9.06
CA PRO A 80 -11.37 -4.21 -9.15
C PRO A 80 -11.79 -2.76 -8.90
N ILE A 81 -11.12 -2.06 -7.97
CA ILE A 81 -11.38 -0.64 -7.66
C ILE A 81 -11.06 0.24 -8.88
N LEU A 82 -9.95 -0.04 -9.56
CA LEU A 82 -9.55 0.70 -10.75
C LEU A 82 -10.54 0.50 -11.92
N PHE A 83 -11.21 -0.65 -12.00
CA PHE A 83 -12.20 -0.92 -13.03
C PHE A 83 -13.60 -0.38 -12.69
N GLU A 84 -13.90 -0.17 -11.41
CA GLU A 84 -15.19 0.36 -10.96
C GLU A 84 -15.31 1.87 -11.23
N GLU A 85 -14.19 2.59 -11.22
CA GLU A 85 -14.15 4.03 -11.48
C GLU A 85 -14.31 4.35 -12.98
N LYS A 86 -15.41 5.04 -13.32
CA LYS A 86 -15.71 5.45 -14.71
C LYS A 86 -14.68 6.42 -15.29
N LEU A 87 -14.09 7.26 -14.46
CA LEU A 87 -13.11 8.28 -14.86
C LEU A 87 -11.92 8.28 -13.91
N TRP A 88 -10.76 7.87 -14.42
CA TRP A 88 -9.54 7.85 -13.64
C TRP A 88 -9.06 9.27 -13.33
N LYS A 89 -9.14 9.63 -12.06
CA LYS A 89 -8.43 10.79 -11.49
C LYS A 89 -6.91 10.58 -11.53
N ALA A 90 -6.14 11.66 -11.43
CA ALA A 90 -4.67 11.65 -11.56
C ALA A 90 -3.97 10.62 -10.64
N TYR A 91 -4.44 10.44 -9.40
CA TYR A 91 -3.82 9.49 -8.46
C TYR A 91 -4.01 8.02 -8.89
N HIS A 92 -5.09 7.68 -9.61
CA HIS A 92 -5.25 6.34 -10.18
C HIS A 92 -4.19 6.08 -11.24
N TRP A 93 -3.98 7.05 -12.14
CA TRP A 93 -2.94 6.97 -13.17
C TRP A 93 -1.56 6.78 -12.55
N VAL A 94 -1.21 7.59 -11.55
CA VAL A 94 0.09 7.48 -10.88
C VAL A 94 0.24 6.11 -10.19
N ALA A 95 -0.79 5.65 -9.47
CA ALA A 95 -0.75 4.34 -8.82
C ALA A 95 -0.58 3.20 -9.84
N VAL A 96 -1.31 3.24 -10.96
CA VAL A 96 -1.19 2.25 -12.03
C VAL A 96 0.19 2.29 -12.68
N CYS A 97 0.74 3.47 -12.98
CA CYS A 97 2.09 3.61 -13.51
C CYS A 97 3.14 2.97 -12.58
N ILE A 98 2.95 3.01 -11.27
CA ILE A 98 3.80 2.31 -10.30
C ILE A 98 3.55 0.79 -10.37
N PHE A 99 2.29 0.35 -10.38
CA PHE A 99 1.93 -1.07 -10.36
C PHE A 99 2.35 -1.84 -11.62
N ILE A 100 2.43 -1.19 -12.77
CA ILE A 100 2.86 -1.84 -14.02
C ILE A 100 4.38 -2.03 -14.12
N VAL A 101 5.17 -1.42 -13.22
CA VAL A 101 6.63 -1.57 -13.28
C VAL A 101 7.00 -3.04 -13.06
N PRO A 102 7.73 -3.67 -14.00
CA PRO A 102 8.13 -5.06 -13.86
C PRO A 102 9.00 -5.29 -12.62
N PHE A 103 8.63 -6.29 -11.82
CA PHE A 103 9.36 -6.66 -10.61
C PHE A 103 10.87 -6.92 -10.80
N PRO A 104 11.35 -7.53 -11.91
CA PRO A 104 12.78 -7.70 -12.15
C PRO A 104 13.57 -6.37 -12.19
N ILE A 105 12.94 -5.28 -12.64
CA ILE A 105 13.57 -3.95 -12.65
C ILE A 105 13.75 -3.45 -11.21
N ILE A 106 12.72 -3.63 -10.39
CA ILE A 106 12.75 -3.26 -8.96
C ILE A 106 13.85 -4.03 -8.22
N LEU A 107 13.95 -5.34 -8.48
CA LEU A 107 14.98 -6.19 -7.88
C LEU A 107 16.40 -5.70 -8.21
N LYS A 108 16.64 -5.29 -9.46
CA LYS A 108 17.93 -4.72 -9.88
C LYS A 108 18.22 -3.39 -9.18
N LEU A 109 17.23 -2.49 -9.14
CA LEU A 109 17.40 -1.15 -8.56
C LEU A 109 17.61 -1.21 -7.05
N PHE A 110 16.89 -2.09 -6.35
CA PHE A 110 16.95 -2.33 -4.91
C PHE A 110 18.38 -2.60 -4.39
N GLN A 111 19.23 -3.24 -5.18
CA GLN A 111 20.57 -3.66 -4.77
C GLN A 111 21.66 -2.58 -4.94
N LEU A 112 21.35 -1.43 -5.55
CA LEU A 112 22.38 -0.45 -5.93
C LEU A 112 22.87 0.43 -4.77
N SER A 113 22.03 0.73 -3.79
CA SER A 113 22.37 1.62 -2.68
C SER A 113 21.42 1.44 -1.49
N ASN A 114 21.79 1.95 -0.31
CA ASN A 114 20.91 1.95 0.88
C ASN A 114 19.62 2.76 0.66
N PHE A 115 19.70 3.86 -0.09
CA PHE A 115 18.51 4.62 -0.46
C PHE A 115 17.57 3.78 -1.33
N ASN A 116 18.13 3.11 -2.35
CA ASN A 116 17.35 2.26 -3.23
C ASN A 116 16.77 1.05 -2.50
N PHE A 117 17.49 0.50 -1.54
CA PHE A 117 17.02 -0.59 -0.68
C PHE A 117 15.71 -0.24 0.02
N VAL A 118 15.60 0.98 0.56
CA VAL A 118 14.37 1.48 1.17
C VAL A 118 13.32 1.81 0.12
N PHE A 119 13.68 2.66 -0.85
CA PHE A 119 12.73 3.24 -1.78
C PHE A 119 12.14 2.20 -2.73
N PHE A 120 12.99 1.42 -3.41
CA PHE A 120 12.56 0.36 -4.34
C PHE A 120 12.14 -0.91 -3.60
N GLY A 121 12.63 -1.16 -2.39
CA GLY A 121 12.16 -2.28 -1.57
C GLY A 121 10.67 -2.20 -1.24
N TRP A 122 10.14 -0.98 -1.10
CA TRP A 122 8.73 -0.70 -0.84
C TRP A 122 8.00 -0.06 -2.04
N PHE A 123 8.50 -0.30 -3.26
CA PHE A 123 8.09 0.44 -4.45
C PHE A 123 6.58 0.46 -4.68
N TYR A 124 5.93 -0.71 -4.62
CA TYR A 124 4.49 -0.82 -4.84
C TYR A 124 3.68 -0.33 -3.64
N GLY A 125 4.27 -0.33 -2.44
CA GLY A 125 3.73 0.32 -1.25
C GLY A 125 3.46 1.81 -1.47
N TRP A 126 4.31 2.51 -2.22
CA TRP A 126 4.04 3.91 -2.60
C TRP A 126 2.81 4.06 -3.48
N GLY A 127 2.57 3.14 -4.43
CA GLY A 127 1.37 3.13 -5.26
C GLY A 127 0.10 2.91 -4.43
N LEU A 128 0.15 1.99 -3.46
CA LEU A 128 -0.93 1.77 -2.50
C LEU A 128 -1.20 3.03 -1.65
N LEU A 129 -0.14 3.71 -1.21
CA LEU A 129 -0.25 4.93 -0.41
C LEU A 129 -0.90 6.06 -1.20
N ILE A 130 -0.47 6.27 -2.45
CA ILE A 130 -1.06 7.26 -3.36
C ILE A 130 -2.53 6.98 -3.59
N LEU A 131 -2.90 5.71 -3.79
CA LEU A 131 -4.29 5.34 -3.97
C LEU A 131 -5.11 5.62 -2.71
N LEU A 132 -4.63 5.22 -1.53
CA LEU A 132 -5.31 5.49 -0.26
C LEU A 132 -5.49 6.99 -0.03
N SER A 133 -4.42 7.78 -0.15
CA SER A 133 -4.46 9.23 0.03
C SER A 133 -5.40 9.90 -0.98
N GLY A 134 -5.33 9.51 -2.25
CA GLY A 134 -6.18 10.03 -3.31
C GLY A 134 -7.67 9.75 -3.05
N THR A 135 -7.99 8.54 -2.61
CA THR A 135 -9.34 8.13 -2.22
C THR A 135 -9.87 8.91 -1.02
N LEU A 136 -9.03 9.15 0.01
CA LEU A 136 -9.42 9.93 1.19
C LEU A 136 -9.68 11.41 0.88
N ILE A 137 -8.89 12.00 -0.02
CA ILE A 137 -9.02 13.41 -0.43
C ILE A 137 -10.23 13.62 -1.34
N ASN A 138 -10.44 12.72 -2.31
CA ASN A 138 -11.44 12.89 -3.36
C ASN A 138 -12.83 12.36 -2.99
N LYS A 139 -13.17 12.45 -1.71
CA LYS A 139 -14.37 11.94 -1.03
C LYS A 139 -15.73 12.36 -1.64
N LYS A 140 -15.75 13.21 -2.67
CA LYS A 140 -16.96 13.64 -3.36
C LYS A 140 -17.41 12.58 -4.35
N ASP A 141 -18.60 12.05 -4.07
CA ASP A 141 -19.38 11.18 -4.93
C ASP A 141 -19.54 11.78 -6.34
N PRO A 142 -19.30 11.03 -7.42
CA PRO A 142 -19.62 11.43 -8.79
C PRO A 142 -21.14 11.42 -9.09
N LEU A 143 -21.99 11.16 -8.10
CA LEU A 143 -23.45 11.13 -8.22
C LEU A 143 -24.16 12.32 -7.55
N SER A 144 -23.47 13.42 -7.28
CA SER A 144 -24.17 14.71 -7.10
C SER A 144 -24.64 15.23 -8.46
N VAL A 145 -25.70 14.60 -8.99
CA VAL A 145 -26.63 15.17 -9.96
C VAL A 145 -27.99 15.19 -9.29
#